data_AF-E6PLN7-F1
#
_entry.id   AF-E6PLN7-F1
#
_cell.length_a   1.000
_cell.length_b   1.000
_cell.length_c   1.000
_cell.angle_alpha   90.00
_cell.angle_beta   90.00
_cell.angle_gamma   90.00
#
_symmetry.space_group_name_H-M   'P 1'
#
loop_
_entity.id
_entity.type
_entity.pdbx_description
1 polymer ?
#
loop_
_entity_poly.entity_id
_entity_poly.type
_entity_poly.pdbx_seq_one_letter_code
_entity_poly.pdbx_strand_id
1 'polypeptide(L)'
;MFVALLKKLMHRRKKPLRLVLDGLPAHKTKVVKTYVASTQGRLSLHVLPGYAPELNPDELVWSHAKRTGNARRPLQKGEKLEQRVAAQLAEMANNPKLVRSFFMHPSVAYITDL
;
A
#
# COMPACT_ATOMS: atom_id res chain seq x y z
N MET A 1 5.05 -15.04 -6.06
CA MET A 1 4.58 -13.69 -6.45
C MET A 1 5.05 -12.60 -5.48
N PHE A 2 4.72 -12.69 -4.17
CA PHE A 2 5.02 -11.61 -3.21
C PHE A 2 6.53 -11.33 -3.00
N VAL A 3 7.39 -12.35 -2.84
CA VAL A 3 8.85 -12.12 -2.71
C VAL A 3 9.46 -11.46 -3.96
N ALA A 4 8.92 -11.72 -5.15
CA ALA A 4 9.37 -11.05 -6.36
C ALA A 4 9.05 -9.55 -6.34
N LEU A 5 7.89 -9.17 -5.78
CA LEU A 5 7.54 -7.77 -5.53
C LEU A 5 8.52 -7.13 -4.53
N LEU A 6 8.81 -7.81 -3.41
CA LEU A 6 9.76 -7.30 -2.42
C LEU A 6 11.16 -7.09 -3.03
N LYS A 7 11.62 -8.04 -3.86
CA LYS A 7 12.88 -7.90 -4.61
C LYS A 7 12.86 -6.68 -5.54
N LYS A 8 11.76 -6.42 -6.24
CA LYS A 8 11.61 -5.23 -7.09
C LYS A 8 11.61 -3.94 -6.26
N LEU A 9 10.93 -3.90 -5.11
CA LEU A 9 10.90 -2.75 -4.20
C LEU A 9 12.27 -2.42 -3.60
N MET A 10 13.08 -3.45 -3.33
CA MET A 10 14.42 -3.30 -2.78
C MET A 10 15.48 -3.05 -3.86
N HIS A 11 15.17 -3.27 -5.14
CA HIS A 11 16.11 -3.07 -6.23
C HIS A 11 16.59 -1.61 -6.28
N ARG A 12 17.92 -1.40 -6.25
CA ARG A 12 18.60 -0.09 -6.24
C ARG A 12 18.22 0.85 -5.09
N ARG A 13 17.39 0.43 -4.14
CA ARG A 13 17.08 1.23 -2.97
C ARG A 13 18.33 1.36 -2.12
N LYS A 14 18.62 2.53 -1.56
CA LYS A 14 19.74 2.74 -0.61
C LYS A 14 19.28 2.83 0.84
N LYS A 15 18.08 3.37 1.07
CA LYS A 15 17.50 3.55 2.40
C LYS A 15 16.72 2.30 2.84
N PRO A 16 16.68 1.99 4.15
CA PRO A 16 15.79 0.97 4.68
C PRO A 16 14.33 1.21 4.26
N LEU A 17 13.57 0.12 4.15
CA LEU A 17 12.13 0.14 3.87
C LEU A 17 11.40 -0.55 5.02
N ARG A 18 10.48 0.18 5.64
CA ARG A 18 9.46 -0.38 6.52
C ARG A 18 8.19 -0.55 5.69
N LEU A 19 7.73 -1.78 5.56
CA LEU A 19 6.55 -2.13 4.78
C LEU A 19 5.44 -2.55 5.75
N VAL A 20 4.38 -1.76 5.80
CA VAL A 20 3.16 -2.09 6.55
C VAL A 20 2.29 -3.00 5.66
N LEU A 21 1.81 -4.12 6.20
CA LEU A 21 1.07 -5.13 5.47
C LEU A 21 -0.20 -5.53 6.23
N ASP A 22 -1.24 -5.90 5.50
CA ASP A 22 -2.42 -6.50 6.09
C ASP A 22 -2.13 -7.90 6.65
N GLY A 23 -3.13 -8.46 7.35
CA GLY A 23 -3.00 -9.75 8.03
C GLY A 23 -2.94 -10.98 7.12
N LEU A 24 -2.90 -10.84 5.78
CA LEU A 24 -3.05 -11.95 4.83
C LEU A 24 -2.00 -13.06 5.06
N PRO A 25 -2.39 -14.36 5.04
CA PRO A 25 -1.48 -15.48 5.28
C PRO A 25 -0.27 -15.51 4.33
N ALA A 26 -0.43 -15.01 3.10
CA ALA A 26 0.63 -14.94 2.10
C ALA A 26 1.85 -14.12 2.56
N HIS A 27 1.64 -13.11 3.41
CA HIS A 27 2.69 -12.27 3.98
C HIS A 27 3.46 -12.95 5.12
N LYS A 28 2.89 -14.00 5.73
CA LYS A 28 3.44 -14.72 6.88
C LYS A 28 4.21 -15.99 6.52
N THR A 29 4.34 -16.28 5.23
CA THR A 29 5.00 -17.51 4.73
C THR A 29 6.49 -17.57 5.07
N LYS A 30 7.02 -18.79 5.25
CA LYS A 30 8.43 -19.02 5.60
C LYS A 30 9.39 -18.37 4.58
N VAL A 31 9.07 -18.45 3.29
CA VAL A 31 9.88 -17.89 2.21
C VAL A 31 10.00 -16.36 2.33
N VAL A 32 8.94 -15.67 2.76
CA VAL A 32 8.96 -14.22 3.00
C VAL A 32 9.87 -13.89 4.19
N LYS A 33 9.72 -14.61 5.30
CA LYS A 33 10.58 -14.42 6.49
C LYS A 33 12.06 -14.62 6.17
N THR A 34 12.39 -15.68 5.42
CA THR A 34 13.76 -15.94 4.97
C THR A 34 14.30 -14.81 4.09
N TYR A 35 13.50 -14.29 3.16
CA TYR A 35 13.92 -13.17 2.32
C TYR A 35 14.15 -11.90 3.16
N VAL A 36 13.23 -11.54 4.05
CA VAL A 36 13.36 -10.36 4.91
C VAL A 36 14.62 -10.45 5.78
N ALA A 37 14.87 -11.60 6.40
CA ALA A 37 16.09 -11.85 7.18
C ALA A 37 17.36 -11.68 6.33
N SER A 38 17.35 -12.13 5.07
CA SER A 38 18.49 -11.96 4.15
C SER A 38 18.81 -10.49 3.82
N THR A 39 17.87 -9.56 4.07
CA THR A 39 18.10 -8.12 3.83
C THR A 39 18.85 -7.42 4.97
N GLN A 40 19.18 -8.13 6.07
CA GLN A 40 19.96 -7.61 7.19
C GLN A 40 19.42 -6.27 7.74
N GLY A 41 18.10 -6.19 7.96
CA GLY A 41 17.44 -4.99 8.50
C GLY A 41 17.15 -3.89 7.47
N ARG A 42 17.53 -4.08 6.19
CA ARG A 42 17.18 -3.13 5.13
C ARG A 42 15.70 -3.18 4.73
N LEU A 43 15.03 -4.30 4.97
CA LEU A 43 13.59 -4.46 4.83
C LEU A 43 13.03 -4.94 6.17
N SER A 44 12.02 -4.22 6.67
CA SER A 44 11.25 -4.60 7.86
C SER A 44 9.78 -4.69 7.49
N LEU A 45 9.10 -5.76 7.91
CA LEU A 45 7.67 -5.95 7.69
C LEU A 45 6.92 -5.70 8.99
N HIS A 46 5.92 -4.83 8.94
CA HIS A 46 5.00 -4.55 10.04
C HIS A 46 3.63 -5.07 9.64
N VAL A 47 3.24 -6.23 10.18
CA VAL A 47 1.96 -6.86 9.86
C VAL A 47 0.91 -6.34 10.84
N LEU A 48 -0.19 -5.82 10.31
CA LEU A 48 -1.30 -5.32 11.13
C LEU A 48 -2.02 -6.46 11.85
N PRO A 49 -2.56 -6.21 13.05
CA PRO A 49 -3.45 -7.16 13.72
C PRO A 49 -4.65 -7.48 12.81
N GLY A 50 -5.14 -8.71 12.90
CA GLY A 50 -6.32 -9.12 12.14
C GLY A 50 -7.55 -8.29 12.55
N TYR A 51 -8.44 -8.01 11.59
CA TYR A 51 -9.69 -7.27 11.81
C TYR A 51 -9.55 -5.81 12.26
N ALA A 52 -8.45 -5.13 11.93
CA ALA A 52 -8.28 -3.69 12.18
C ALA A 52 -8.15 -2.87 10.87
N PRO A 53 -9.20 -2.81 10.03
CA PRO A 53 -9.17 -2.06 8.77
C PRO A 53 -8.90 -0.56 8.97
N GLU A 54 -9.31 0.02 10.09
CA GLU A 54 -9.07 1.41 10.46
C GLU A 54 -7.58 1.77 10.63
N LEU A 55 -6.74 0.77 10.88
CA LEU A 55 -5.29 0.90 10.99
C LEU A 55 -4.59 0.73 9.63
N ASN A 56 -5.30 0.35 8.57
CA ASN A 56 -4.73 0.17 7.25
C ASN A 56 -4.78 1.47 6.43
N PRO A 57 -3.64 2.11 6.09
CA PRO A 57 -3.63 3.32 5.29
C PRO A 57 -4.22 3.12 3.88
N ASP A 58 -4.26 1.89 3.36
CA ASP A 58 -4.89 1.60 2.08
C ASP A 58 -6.40 1.89 2.11
N GLU A 59 -7.07 1.76 3.27
CA GLU A 59 -8.48 2.13 3.40
C GLU A 59 -8.69 3.65 3.21
N LEU A 60 -7.72 4.48 3.61
CA LEU A 60 -7.77 5.92 3.35
C LEU A 60 -7.60 6.23 1.86
N VAL A 61 -6.72 5.50 1.18
CA VAL A 61 -6.53 5.57 -0.28
C VAL A 61 -7.84 5.18 -0.98
N TRP A 62 -8.46 4.06 -0.61
CA TRP A 62 -9.72 3.61 -1.19
C TRP A 62 -10.89 4.54 -0.87
N SER A 63 -10.97 5.07 0.35
CA SER A 63 -11.99 6.02 0.76
C SER A 63 -11.85 7.34 -0.01
N HIS A 64 -10.63 7.82 -0.21
CA HIS A 64 -10.34 8.96 -1.06
C HIS A 64 -10.72 8.65 -2.50
N ALA A 65 -10.25 7.54 -3.06
CA ALA A 65 -10.52 7.16 -4.43
C ALA A 65 -12.03 7.03 -4.72
N LYS A 66 -12.81 6.48 -3.79
CA LYS A 66 -14.28 6.40 -3.92
C LYS A 66 -14.96 7.78 -3.85
N ARG A 67 -14.42 8.72 -3.08
CA ARG A 67 -15.00 10.07 -2.87
C ARG A 67 -14.61 11.07 -3.96
N THR A 68 -13.34 11.11 -4.33
CA THR A 68 -12.80 12.03 -5.36
C THR A 68 -12.84 11.43 -6.75
N GLY A 69 -13.01 10.12 -6.81
CA GLY A 69 -13.07 9.42 -8.06
C GLY A 69 -14.35 9.63 -8.81
N ASN A 70 -14.28 8.97 -9.93
CA ASN A 70 -15.27 8.79 -10.94
C ASN A 70 -16.60 8.14 -10.50
N ALA A 71 -16.80 7.89 -9.20
CA ALA A 71 -18.00 7.29 -8.63
C ALA A 71 -19.30 8.03 -8.97
N ARG A 72 -19.22 9.31 -9.38
CA ARG A 72 -20.36 10.13 -9.79
C ARG A 72 -20.61 10.20 -11.31
N ARG A 73 -19.77 9.58 -12.14
CA ARG A 73 -19.94 9.58 -13.60
C ARG A 73 -20.09 8.14 -14.11
N PRO A 74 -21.26 7.78 -14.67
CA PRO A 74 -21.50 6.47 -15.25
C PRO A 74 -20.41 6.07 -16.25
N LEU A 75 -20.11 4.77 -16.34
CA LEU A 75 -19.21 4.26 -17.37
C LEU A 75 -19.81 4.53 -18.75
N GLN A 76 -19.02 5.13 -19.63
CA GLN A 76 -19.44 5.32 -21.02
C GLN A 76 -19.31 4.02 -21.81
N LYS A 77 -20.07 3.90 -22.90
CA LYS A 77 -20.02 2.73 -23.78
C LYS A 77 -18.58 2.55 -24.30
N GLY A 78 -17.97 1.39 -24.00
CA GLY A 78 -16.58 1.07 -24.36
C GLY A 78 -15.52 1.43 -23.31
N GLU A 79 -15.89 2.13 -22.24
CA GLU A 79 -15.00 2.43 -21.12
C GLU A 79 -14.91 1.22 -20.17
N LYS A 80 -13.68 0.81 -19.81
CA LYS A 80 -13.45 -0.25 -18.83
C LYS A 80 -13.22 0.33 -17.44
N LEU A 81 -13.94 -0.20 -16.45
CA LEU A 81 -13.79 0.21 -15.05
C LEU A 81 -12.34 0.07 -14.56
N GLU A 82 -11.67 -1.03 -14.92
CA GLU A 82 -10.28 -1.30 -14.55
C GLU A 82 -9.33 -0.19 -15.00
N GLN A 83 -9.47 0.28 -16.25
CA GLN A 83 -8.62 1.35 -16.80
C GLN A 83 -8.84 2.66 -16.05
N ARG A 84 -10.09 2.94 -15.70
CA ARG A 84 -10.49 4.15 -14.97
C ARG A 84 -9.95 4.15 -13.54
N VAL A 85 -10.06 3.04 -12.84
CA VAL A 85 -9.49 2.86 -11.49
C VAL A 85 -7.97 2.95 -11.55
N ALA A 86 -7.33 2.30 -12.53
CA ALA A 86 -5.87 2.34 -12.69
C ALA A 86 -5.37 3.77 -12.96
N ALA A 87 -6.04 4.53 -13.82
CA ALA A 87 -5.69 5.93 -14.11
C ALA A 87 -5.81 6.80 -12.85
N GLN A 88 -6.89 6.64 -12.09
CA GLN A 88 -7.08 7.38 -10.85
C GLN A 88 -6.02 7.05 -9.79
N LEU A 89 -5.70 5.76 -9.61
CA LEU A 89 -4.64 5.35 -8.68
C LEU A 89 -3.27 5.89 -9.13
N ALA A 90 -3.01 5.94 -10.44
CA ALA A 90 -1.78 6.53 -10.98
C ALA A 90 -1.71 8.05 -10.73
N GLU A 91 -2.81 8.77 -10.90
CA GLU A 91 -2.90 10.21 -10.58
C GLU A 91 -2.63 10.46 -9.09
N MET A 92 -3.26 9.68 -8.20
CA MET A 92 -3.00 9.78 -6.76
C MET A 92 -1.54 9.46 -6.41
N ALA A 93 -0.96 8.43 -7.01
CA ALA A 93 0.44 8.04 -6.80
C ALA A 93 1.42 9.13 -7.25
N ASN A 94 1.07 9.91 -8.29
CA ASN A 94 1.84 11.06 -8.78
C ASN A 94 1.69 12.32 -7.92
N ASN A 95 0.90 12.28 -6.83
CA ASN A 95 0.75 13.38 -5.88
C ASN A 95 1.35 13.01 -4.50
N PRO A 96 2.65 13.25 -4.26
CA PRO A 96 3.30 12.91 -3.00
C PRO A 96 2.69 13.60 -1.78
N LYS A 97 2.12 14.81 -1.94
CA LYS A 97 1.48 15.53 -0.84
C LYS A 97 0.22 14.80 -0.38
N LEU A 98 -0.61 14.37 -1.34
CA LEU A 98 -1.80 13.55 -1.07
C LEU A 98 -1.41 12.23 -0.42
N VAL A 99 -0.45 11.50 -0.99
CA VAL A 99 0.00 10.22 -0.43
C VAL A 99 0.50 10.37 1.00
N ARG A 100 1.30 11.41 1.29
CA ARG A 100 1.78 11.70 2.66
C ARG A 100 0.64 12.03 3.62
N SER A 101 -0.39 12.73 3.16
CA SER A 101 -1.53 13.08 4.00
C SER A 101 -2.27 11.86 4.55
N PHE A 102 -2.29 10.73 3.83
CA PHE A 102 -2.87 9.48 4.32
C PHE A 102 -2.14 8.96 5.57
N PHE A 103 -0.82 9.09 5.63
CA PHE A 103 -0.02 8.68 6.79
C PHE A 103 -0.12 9.64 7.98
N MET A 104 -0.73 10.82 7.81
CA MET A 104 -0.93 11.82 8.87
C MET A 104 -2.30 11.69 9.54
N HIS A 105 -3.15 10.78 9.08
CA HIS A 105 -4.46 10.58 9.69
C HIS A 105 -4.33 9.92 11.09
N PRO A 106 -5.07 10.38 12.12
CA PRO A 106 -4.90 9.90 13.49
C PRO A 106 -4.97 8.38 13.66
N SER A 107 -5.81 7.71 12.87
CA SER A 107 -5.97 6.24 12.93
C SER A 107 -4.75 5.46 12.42
N VAL A 108 -3.84 6.10 11.68
CA VAL A 108 -2.63 5.47 11.12
C VAL A 108 -1.33 6.18 11.53
N ALA A 109 -1.42 7.15 12.44
CA ALA A 109 -0.30 7.96 12.89
C ALA A 109 0.86 7.11 13.47
N TYR A 110 0.57 5.93 14.02
CA TYR A 110 1.59 4.99 14.51
C TYR A 110 2.68 4.66 13.46
N ILE A 111 2.38 4.78 12.16
CA ILE A 111 3.34 4.51 11.07
C ILE A 111 4.49 5.52 11.07
N THR A 112 4.26 6.77 11.52
CA THR A 112 5.32 7.78 11.59
C THR A 112 6.31 7.52 12.73
N ASP A 113 5.90 6.74 13.73
CA ASP A 113 6.68 6.45 14.94
C ASP A 113 7.49 5.14 14.84
N LEU A 114 7.25 4.34 13.79
CA LEU A 114 8.07 3.17 13.43
C LEU A 114 9.49 3.58 13.03
#